data_AF-A0A538S5I7-F1
#
_entry.id   AF-A0A538S5I7-F1
#
_cell.length_a   1.000
_cell.length_b   1.000
_cell.length_c   1.000
_cell.angle_alpha   90.00
_cell.angle_beta   90.00
_cell.angle_gamma   90.00
#
_symmetry.space_group_name_H-M   'P 1'
#
loop_
_entity.id
_entity.type
_entity.pdbx_description
1 polymer ?
#
loop_
_entity_poly.entity_id
_entity_poly.type
_entity_poly.pdbx_seq_one_letter_code
_entity_poly.pdbx_strand_id
1 'polypeptide(L)'
;PVFISAGSQQVEGGWVDAKGMFLAGVGAGPVYTLLGKKDLGTTAFPPQETALIDGAVAFRQHGGGHTIGPNWPTFLKFADRYLKDPAADGQDKR
;
A
#
# COMPACT_ATOMS: atom_id res chain seq x y z
N PRO A 1 -5.09 -6.93 -5.31
CA PRO A 1 -4.07 -5.97 -4.80
C PRO A 1 -4.65 -5.26 -3.57
N VAL A 2 -3.84 -5.00 -2.55
CA VAL A 2 -4.29 -4.35 -1.29
C VAL A 2 -3.28 -3.26 -0.89
N PHE A 3 -3.79 -2.09 -0.51
CA PHE A 3 -3.01 -0.97 0.02
C PHE A 3 -3.41 -0.70 1.47
N ILE A 4 -2.49 -0.88 2.40
CA ILE A 4 -2.68 -0.64 3.83
C ILE A 4 -2.28 0.81 4.13
N SER A 5 -3.25 1.62 4.55
CA SER A 5 -3.11 3.04 4.85
C SER A 5 -3.19 3.28 6.35
N ALA A 6 -2.28 4.10 6.89
CA ALA A 6 -2.35 4.53 8.28
C ALA A 6 -1.93 6.01 8.44
N GLY A 7 -2.46 6.66 9.47
CA GLY A 7 -2.00 7.97 9.93
C GLY A 7 -0.84 7.87 10.91
N SER A 8 -0.35 9.04 11.30
CA SER A 8 0.76 9.21 12.23
C SER A 8 0.27 8.99 13.64
N GLN A 9 0.85 8.01 14.34
CA GLN A 9 0.54 7.76 15.75
C GLN A 9 0.89 8.98 16.63
N GLN A 10 1.77 9.87 16.17
CA GLN A 10 2.11 11.11 16.86
C GLN A 10 0.99 12.16 16.77
N VAL A 11 0.04 12.01 15.84
CA VAL A 11 -1.07 12.95 15.62
C VAL A 11 -2.42 12.37 16.05
N GLU A 12 -2.73 11.13 15.69
CA GLU A 12 -4.01 10.48 16.04
C GLU A 12 -3.94 9.54 17.25
N GLY A 13 -2.75 9.31 17.79
CA GLY A 13 -2.53 8.31 18.83
C GLY A 13 -2.37 6.88 18.28
N GLY A 14 -2.23 5.92 19.20
CA GLY A 14 -1.90 4.53 18.87
C GLY A 14 -3.08 3.60 18.60
N TRP A 15 -4.33 4.10 18.57
CA TRP A 15 -5.54 3.25 18.60
C TRP A 15 -5.60 2.22 17.48
N VAL A 16 -5.26 2.61 16.26
CA VAL A 16 -5.35 1.75 15.06
C VAL A 16 -4.13 0.83 14.88
N ASP A 17 -3.10 0.97 15.72
CA ASP A 17 -1.84 0.21 15.66
C ASP A 17 -1.26 0.10 14.24
N ALA A 18 -0.79 1.22 13.68
CA ALA A 18 -0.13 1.27 12.37
C ALA A 18 0.99 0.22 12.19
N LYS A 19 1.72 -0.10 13.27
CA LYS A 19 2.76 -1.15 13.24
C LYS A 19 2.16 -2.54 13.15
N GLY A 20 1.10 -2.83 13.92
CA GLY A 20 0.33 -4.06 13.80
C GLY A 20 -0.24 -4.26 12.40
N MET A 21 -0.80 -3.20 11.79
CA MET A 21 -1.27 -3.22 10.40
C MET A 21 -0.15 -3.57 9.41
N PHE A 22 1.04 -2.96 9.56
CA PHE A 22 2.21 -3.31 8.76
C PHE A 22 2.62 -4.78 8.93
N LEU A 23 2.73 -5.26 10.19
CA LEU A 23 3.10 -6.63 10.49
C LEU A 23 2.07 -7.64 9.96
N ALA A 24 0.78 -7.29 9.94
CA ALA A 24 -0.24 -8.10 9.29
C ALA A 24 -0.01 -8.18 7.78
N GLY A 25 0.38 -7.08 7.13
CA GLY A 25 0.80 -7.08 5.73
C GLY A 25 2.03 -7.96 5.46
N VAL A 26 3.02 -7.94 6.36
CA VAL A 26 4.19 -8.83 6.31
C VAL A 26 3.77 -10.29 6.47
N GLY A 27 2.92 -10.59 7.47
CA GLY A 27 2.42 -11.93 7.74
C GLY A 27 1.54 -12.49 6.62
N ALA A 28 0.88 -11.63 5.84
CA ALA A 28 0.15 -12.01 4.63
C ALA A 28 1.07 -12.32 3.43
N GLY A 29 2.33 -11.88 3.46
CA GLY A 29 3.32 -12.03 2.39
C GLY A 29 3.41 -13.45 1.80
N PRO A 30 3.51 -14.52 2.60
CA PRO A 30 3.56 -15.90 2.09
C PRO A 30 2.38 -16.31 1.20
N VAL A 31 1.19 -15.75 1.40
CA VAL A 31 0.03 -16.03 0.53
C VAL A 31 0.16 -15.28 -0.81
N TYR A 32 0.70 -14.07 -0.79
CA TYR A 32 0.99 -13.34 -2.04
C TYR A 32 2.06 -14.06 -2.87
N THR A 33 3.14 -14.54 -2.24
CA THR A 33 4.20 -15.27 -2.94
C THR A 33 3.69 -16.61 -3.48
N LEU A 34 2.85 -17.34 -2.73
CA LEU A 34 2.18 -18.55 -3.20
C LEU A 34 1.39 -18.32 -4.50
N LEU A 35 0.78 -17.15 -4.65
CA LEU A 35 0.02 -16.76 -5.84
C LEU A 35 0.88 -16.11 -6.94
N GLY A 36 2.21 -16.20 -6.84
CA GLY A 36 3.15 -15.61 -7.80
C GLY A 36 3.13 -14.08 -7.80
N LYS A 37 2.76 -13.44 -6.69
CA LYS A 37 2.76 -11.98 -6.52
C LYS A 37 3.91 -11.55 -5.61
N LYS A 38 4.33 -10.28 -5.76
CA LYS A 38 5.31 -9.65 -4.88
C LYS A 38 4.63 -9.24 -3.56
N ASP A 39 5.27 -9.56 -2.43
CA ASP A 39 4.86 -9.12 -1.09
C ASP A 39 5.40 -7.70 -0.78
N LEU A 40 5.46 -7.31 0.49
CA LEU A 40 6.00 -6.00 0.90
C LEU A 40 7.52 -5.84 0.65
N GLY A 41 8.26 -6.94 0.45
CA GLY A 41 9.71 -6.92 0.23
C GLY A 41 10.56 -6.53 1.44
N THR A 42 9.97 -6.36 2.61
CA THR A 42 10.67 -6.06 3.86
C THR A 42 9.86 -6.48 5.08
N THR A 43 10.54 -6.78 6.18
CA THR A 43 9.95 -7.02 7.50
C THR A 43 10.22 -5.87 8.49
N ALA A 44 11.00 -4.87 8.09
CA ALA A 44 11.30 -3.70 8.89
C ALA A 44 10.22 -2.63 8.72
N PHE A 45 9.64 -2.17 9.83
CA PHE A 45 8.66 -1.09 9.82
C PHE A 45 9.31 0.18 9.24
N PRO A 46 8.77 0.75 8.15
CA PRO A 46 9.44 1.83 7.45
C PRO A 46 9.27 3.16 8.19
N PRO A 47 10.17 4.14 7.99
CA PRO A 47 9.93 5.51 8.43
C PRO A 47 8.62 6.06 7.84
N GLN A 48 7.97 6.98 8.56
CA GLN A 48 6.78 7.68 8.08
C GLN A 48 7.03 8.31 6.69
N GLU A 49 5.97 8.42 5.89
CA GLU A 49 5.96 8.88 4.48
C GLU A 49 6.60 7.93 3.46
N THR A 50 7.32 6.89 3.90
CA THR A 50 7.92 5.88 3.01
C THR A 50 6.83 5.04 2.37
N ALA A 51 6.82 5.00 1.03
CA ALA A 51 5.87 4.20 0.26
C ALA A 51 6.44 2.80 0.00
N LEU A 52 5.82 1.77 0.58
CA LEU A 52 6.07 0.37 0.22
C LEU A 52 4.99 -0.07 -0.76
N ILE A 53 5.11 0.33 -2.02
CA ILE A 53 4.06 0.15 -3.04
C ILE A 53 4.46 -0.77 -4.19
N ASP A 54 5.64 -1.38 -4.15
CA ASP A 54 6.09 -2.26 -5.25
C ASP A 54 5.39 -3.61 -5.26
N GLY A 55 4.95 -4.09 -4.09
CA GLY A 55 4.21 -5.33 -3.90
C GLY A 55 2.76 -5.27 -4.39
N ALA A 56 2.10 -6.41 -4.42
CA ALA A 56 0.65 -6.51 -4.57
C ALA A 56 -0.10 -6.36 -3.23
N VAL A 57 0.60 -6.56 -2.11
CA VAL A 57 0.31 -5.95 -0.81
C VAL A 57 1.23 -4.76 -0.63
N ALA A 58 0.68 -3.63 -0.21
CA ALA A 58 1.38 -2.37 -0.06
C ALA A 58 1.09 -1.73 1.29
N PHE A 59 1.98 -0.87 1.76
CA PHE A 59 1.82 -0.13 3.01
C PHE A 59 2.37 1.30 2.88
N ARG A 60 1.67 2.25 3.51
CA ARG A 60 2.22 3.57 3.80
C ARG A 60 1.55 4.21 5.01
N GLN A 61 2.39 4.68 5.92
CA GLN A 61 2.00 5.60 6.98
C GLN A 61 2.24 7.05 6.54
N HIS A 62 1.22 7.90 6.63
CA HIS A 62 1.36 9.34 6.38
C HIS A 62 1.44 10.15 7.69
N GLY A 63 1.77 11.44 7.58
CA GLY A 63 2.01 12.36 8.70
C GLY A 63 0.78 13.04 9.27
N GLY A 64 -0.37 12.96 8.61
CA GLY A 64 -1.66 13.39 9.19
C GLY A 64 -2.21 12.41 10.23
N GLY A 65 -3.28 12.80 10.93
CA GLY A 65 -4.00 11.97 11.91
C GLY A 65 -5.02 11.00 11.29
N HIS A 66 -6.19 10.87 11.91
CA HIS A 66 -7.24 9.94 11.49
C HIS A 66 -7.98 10.41 10.24
N THR A 67 -7.30 10.32 9.10
CA THR A 67 -7.80 10.74 7.79
C THR A 67 -7.21 9.86 6.71
N ILE A 68 -7.84 9.86 5.54
CA ILE A 68 -7.35 9.15 4.34
C ILE A 68 -6.67 10.09 3.34
N GLY A 69 -6.87 11.40 3.49
CA GLY A 69 -6.48 12.45 2.54
C GLY A 69 -5.03 12.32 2.03
N PRO A 70 -4.02 12.33 2.93
CA PRO A 70 -2.61 12.35 2.54
C PRO A 70 -2.11 11.09 1.81
N ASN A 71 -2.85 9.98 1.87
CA ASN A 71 -2.46 8.75 1.17
C ASN A 71 -3.07 8.63 -0.24
N TRP A 72 -4.05 9.45 -0.62
CA TRP A 72 -4.67 9.39 -1.96
C TRP A 72 -3.67 9.45 -3.11
N PRO A 73 -2.69 10.40 -3.15
CA PRO A 73 -1.73 10.43 -4.24
C PRO A 73 -0.88 9.16 -4.35
N THR A 74 -0.50 8.56 -3.22
CA THR A 74 0.29 7.31 -3.22
C THR A 74 -0.56 6.10 -3.58
N PHE A 75 -1.82 6.07 -3.12
CA PHE A 75 -2.78 5.04 -3.51
C PHE A 75 -3.03 5.07 -5.03
N LEU A 76 -3.21 6.24 -5.63
CA LEU A 76 -3.41 6.37 -7.08
C LEU A 76 -2.20 5.83 -7.86
N LYS A 77 -0.97 6.14 -7.43
CA LYS A 77 0.25 5.55 -8.02
C LYS A 77 0.29 4.02 -7.89
N PHE A 78 -0.12 3.48 -6.76
CA PHE A 78 -0.22 2.03 -6.56
C PHE A 78 -1.28 1.40 -7.47
N ALA A 79 -2.44 2.04 -7.57
CA ALA A 79 -3.62 1.56 -8.29
C ALA A 79 -3.47 1.61 -9.81
N ASP A 80 -2.71 2.57 -10.34
CA ASP A 80 -2.42 2.74 -11.77
C ASP A 80 -1.85 1.46 -12.43
N ARG A 81 -1.13 0.65 -11.64
CA ARG A 81 -0.58 -0.64 -12.09
C ARG A 81 -1.64 -1.72 -12.36
N TYR A 82 -2.86 -1.51 -11.88
CA TYR A 82 -3.96 -2.48 -11.91
C TYR A 82 -5.19 -1.95 -12.63
N LEU A 83 -5.42 -0.64 -12.60
CA LEU A 83 -6.56 0.02 -13.22
C LEU A 83 -6.14 0.51 -14.61
N LYS A 84 -6.08 -0.41 -15.57
CA LYS A 84 -5.93 -0.04 -16.98
C LYS A 84 -7.28 0.32 -17.57
N ASP A 85 -7.31 1.35 -18.42
CA ASP A 85 -8.46 1.66 -19.26
C ASP A 85 -8.65 0.53 -20.29
N PRO A 86 -9.79 -0.17 -20.30
CA PRO A 86 -10.10 -1.17 -21.33
C PRO A 86 -10.00 -0.61 -22.77
N ALA A 87 -10.19 0.70 -22.96
CA ALA A 87 -10.11 1.35 -24.27
C ALA A 87 -8.68 1.67 -24.74
N ALA A 88 -7.69 1.69 -23.84
CA ALA A 88 -6.29 1.97 -24.18
C ALA A 88 -5.54 0.72 -24.69
N ASP A 89 -5.93 -0.48 -24.25
CA ASP A 89 -5.33 -1.75 -24.70
C ASP A 89 -5.79 -2.16 -26.13
N GLY A 90 -6.76 -1.45 -26.72
CA GLY A 90 -7.35 -1.78 -28.02
C GLY A 90 -6.90 -0.93 -29.22
N GLN A 91 -6.03 0.06 -29.03
CA GLN A 91 -5.67 1.02 -30.10
C GLN A 91 -4.35 0.72 -30.83
N ASP A 92 -3.62 -0.33 -30.44
CA ASP A 92 -2.38 -0.76 -31.11
C ASP A 92 -2.64 -1.86 -32.18
N LYS A 93 -3.61 -1.64 -33.08
CA LYS A 93 -3.89 -2.52 -34.23
C LYS A 93 -4.44 -1.79 -35.47
N ARG A 94 -3.96 -0.59 -35.78
CA ARG A 94 -4.24 0.04 -37.09
C ARG A 94 -2.98 0.51 -37.77
#